data_AF-A0A229R968-F1
#
_entry.id   AF-A0A229R968-F1
#
_cell.length_a   1.000
_cell.length_b   1.000
_cell.length_c   1.000
_cell.angle_alpha   90.00
_cell.angle_beta   90.00
_cell.angle_gamma   90.00
#
_symmetry.space_group_name_H-M   'P 1'
#
loop_
_entity.id
_entity.type
_entity.pdbx_description
1 polymer ?
#
loop_
_entity_poly.entity_id
_entity_poly.type
_entity_poly.pdbx_seq_one_letter_code
_entity_poly.pdbx_strand_id
1 'polypeptide(L)'
;MEGLVVAADSPAGRAAEAINDLTRHLPEPGEPNACPTCAGRFWPCEYFDDAAYRVHTARLRVGDIVPLDLHPRLWSPSAPQDPRAWPSDTDEETDRG
;
A
#
# COMPACT_ATOMS: atom_id res chain seq x y z
N MET A 1 -25.40 10.19 7.96
CA MET A 1 -24.20 9.86 7.18
C MET A 1 -23.66 11.18 6.67
N GLU A 2 -22.68 11.74 7.38
CA GLU A 2 -22.02 12.97 6.96
C GLU A 2 -20.87 12.58 6.05
N GLY A 3 -20.86 13.12 4.83
CA GLY A 3 -19.82 12.89 3.84
C GLY A 3 -18.91 14.11 3.72
N LEU A 4 -17.61 13.87 3.60
CA LEU A 4 -16.65 14.91 3.23
C LEU A 4 -16.69 15.12 1.71
N VAL A 5 -16.81 16.38 1.28
CA VAL A 5 -16.69 16.74 -0.14
C VAL A 5 -15.21 16.87 -0.49
N VAL A 6 -14.77 16.06 -1.45
CA VAL A 6 -13.39 16.04 -1.94
C VAL A 6 -13.37 16.49 -3.39
N ALA A 7 -12.47 17.42 -3.74
CA ALA A 7 -12.31 17.85 -5.12
C ALA A 7 -11.83 16.69 -5.99
N ALA A 8 -12.50 16.46 -7.12
CA ALA A 8 -12.25 15.29 -7.98
C ALA A 8 -10.83 15.25 -8.55
N ASP A 9 -10.22 16.42 -8.77
CA ASP A 9 -8.86 16.60 -9.28
C ASP A 9 -7.80 16.63 -8.17
N SER A 10 -8.18 16.56 -6.90
CA SER A 10 -7.22 16.40 -5.82
C SER A 10 -6.60 14.99 -5.84
N PRO A 11 -5.43 14.77 -5.21
CA PRO A 11 -4.86 13.43 -5.04
C PRO A 11 -5.85 12.42 -4.46
N ALA A 12 -6.61 12.83 -3.43
CA ALA A 12 -7.65 12.00 -2.81
C ALA A 12 -8.84 11.74 -3.74
N GLY A 13 -9.27 12.76 -4.50
CA GLY A 13 -10.34 12.61 -5.49
C GLY A 13 -9.99 11.62 -6.60
N ARG A 14 -8.77 11.73 -7.16
CA ARG A 14 -8.28 10.81 -8.20
C ARG A 14 -8.06 9.38 -7.69
N ALA A 15 -7.77 9.22 -6.41
CA ALA A 15 -7.55 7.93 -5.76
C ALA A 15 -8.80 7.40 -5.05
N ALA A 16 -9.97 8.03 -5.19
CA ALA A 16 -11.14 7.72 -4.38
C ALA A 16 -11.56 6.24 -4.45
N GLU A 17 -11.55 5.65 -5.66
CA GLU A 17 -11.83 4.22 -5.85
C GLU A 17 -10.79 3.34 -5.15
N ALA A 18 -9.50 3.66 -5.30
CA ALA A 18 -8.43 2.93 -4.64
C ALA A 18 -8.49 3.05 -3.11
N ILE A 19 -8.90 4.20 -2.57
CA ILE A 19 -9.12 4.39 -1.13
C ILE A 19 -10.30 3.52 -0.67
N ASN A 20 -11.40 3.49 -1.43
CA ASN A 20 -12.55 2.66 -1.11
C ASN A 20 -12.21 1.16 -1.15
N ASP A 21 -11.45 0.72 -2.15
CA ASP A 21 -10.98 -0.65 -2.23
C ASP A 21 -10.06 -0.97 -1.05
N LEU A 22 -9.06 -0.13 -0.78
CA LEU A 22 -8.14 -0.31 0.34
C LEU A 22 -8.88 -0.45 1.67
N THR A 23 -9.82 0.46 1.94
CA THR A 23 -10.60 0.48 3.18
C THR A 23 -11.55 -0.71 3.30
N ARG A 24 -12.14 -1.18 2.20
CA ARG A 24 -12.98 -2.38 2.16
C ARG A 24 -12.22 -3.66 2.56
N HIS A 25 -10.91 -3.69 2.35
CA HIS A 25 -10.09 -4.84 2.73
C HIS A 25 -9.50 -4.74 4.15
N LEU A 26 -9.73 -3.65 4.88
CA LEU A 26 -9.23 -3.51 6.26
C LEU A 26 -9.89 -4.55 7.18
N PRO A 27 -9.12 -5.18 8.08
CA PRO A 27 -9.66 -6.07 9.10
C PRO A 27 -10.64 -5.37 10.04
N GLU A 28 -11.57 -6.15 10.59
CA GLU A 28 -12.40 -5.67 11.69
C GLU A 28 -11.59 -5.56 13.00
N PRO A 29 -11.95 -4.63 13.90
CA PRO A 29 -11.33 -4.54 15.22
C PRO A 29 -11.40 -5.87 15.97
N GLY A 30 -10.25 -6.37 16.41
CA GLY A 30 -10.13 -7.67 17.11
C GLY A 30 -9.81 -8.86 16.21
N GLU A 31 -9.91 -8.71 14.88
CA GLU A 31 -9.60 -9.76 13.91
C GLU A 31 -8.53 -9.33 12.88
N PRO A 32 -7.34 -8.84 13.31
CA PRO A 32 -6.34 -8.20 12.42
C PRO A 32 -5.71 -9.15 11.39
N ASN A 33 -6.08 -10.43 11.42
CA ASN A 33 -5.61 -11.47 10.52
C ASN A 33 -6.54 -11.72 9.34
N ALA A 34 -7.82 -11.35 9.43
CA ALA A 34 -8.80 -11.73 8.42
C ALA A 34 -9.09 -10.56 7.48
N CYS A 35 -9.20 -10.85 6.19
CA CYS A 35 -9.78 -9.90 5.26
C CYS A 35 -11.31 -10.13 5.22
N PRO A 36 -12.15 -9.14 5.55
CA PRO A 36 -13.60 -9.33 5.58
C PRO A 36 -14.20 -9.49 4.18
N THR A 37 -13.50 -8.99 3.15
CA THR A 37 -13.96 -9.03 1.76
C THR A 37 -13.51 -10.30 1.03
N CYS A 38 -12.33 -10.81 1.35
CA CYS A 38 -11.80 -12.03 0.73
C CYS A 38 -12.04 -13.22 1.63
N ALA A 39 -13.16 -13.92 1.43
CA ALA A 39 -13.54 -15.09 2.20
C ALA A 39 -12.37 -16.09 2.36
N GLY A 40 -12.00 -16.38 3.62
CA GLY A 40 -10.95 -17.35 3.96
C GLY A 40 -9.52 -16.89 3.71
N ARG A 41 -9.27 -15.61 3.37
CA ARG A 41 -7.92 -15.08 3.15
C ARG A 41 -7.42 -14.27 4.35
N PHE A 42 -6.11 -14.36 4.57
CA PHE A 42 -5.43 -13.53 5.53
C PHE A 42 -5.26 -12.10 5.01
N TRP A 43 -5.23 -11.15 5.94
CA TRP A 43 -4.84 -9.77 5.68
C TRP A 43 -3.37 -9.54 6.09
N PRO A 44 -2.58 -8.80 5.28
CA PRO A 44 -2.94 -8.16 4.00
C PRO A 44 -3.16 -9.18 2.88
N CYS A 45 -4.16 -8.93 2.03
CA CYS A 45 -4.47 -9.75 0.86
C CYS A 45 -4.06 -9.03 -0.44
N GLU A 46 -3.93 -9.76 -1.53
CA GLU A 46 -3.51 -9.21 -2.85
C GLU A 46 -4.31 -7.96 -3.28
N TYR A 47 -5.63 -7.95 -3.08
CA TYR A 47 -6.47 -6.80 -3.43
C TYR A 47 -6.22 -5.56 -2.55
N PHE A 48 -5.81 -5.77 -1.29
CA PHE A 48 -5.37 -4.67 -0.43
C PHE A 48 -4.05 -4.10 -0.94
N ASP A 49 -3.09 -4.96 -1.30
CA ASP A 49 -1.78 -4.54 -1.81
C ASP A 49 -1.90 -3.80 -3.15
N ASP A 50 -2.76 -4.27 -4.06
CA ASP A 50 -3.07 -3.61 -5.31
C ASP A 50 -3.68 -2.21 -5.10
N ALA A 51 -4.63 -2.10 -4.16
CA ALA A 51 -5.25 -0.83 -3.81
C ALA A 51 -4.23 0.12 -3.13
N ALA A 52 -3.41 -0.40 -2.22
CA ALA A 52 -2.32 0.33 -1.57
C ALA A 52 -1.30 0.87 -2.58
N TYR A 53 -0.96 0.09 -3.61
CA TYR A 53 -0.12 0.53 -4.70
C TYR A 53 -0.76 1.70 -5.48
N ARG A 54 -2.05 1.62 -5.83
CA ARG A 54 -2.77 2.70 -6.52
C ARG A 54 -2.89 3.98 -5.68
N VAL A 55 -3.10 3.84 -4.37
CA VAL A 55 -3.05 4.97 -3.43
C VAL A 55 -1.67 5.62 -3.40
N HIS A 56 -0.61 4.80 -3.36
CA HIS A 56 0.77 5.28 -3.36
C HIS A 56 1.15 5.98 -4.67
N THR A 57 0.75 5.46 -5.84
CA THR A 57 1.01 6.12 -7.13
C THR A 57 0.28 7.45 -7.27
N ALA A 58 -0.85 7.62 -6.58
CA ALA A 58 -1.54 8.90 -6.42
C ALA A 58 -0.87 9.86 -5.42
N ARG A 59 0.30 9.52 -4.88
CA ARG A 59 1.10 10.29 -3.91
C ARG A 59 0.45 10.43 -2.53
N LEU A 60 -0.45 9.52 -2.18
CA LEU A 60 -1.01 9.42 -0.84
C LEU A 60 -0.23 8.39 -0.02
N ARG A 61 -0.18 8.58 1.31
CA ARG A 61 0.45 7.62 2.21
C ARG A 61 -0.59 6.62 2.69
N VAL A 62 -0.33 5.34 2.48
CA VAL A 62 -1.19 4.25 2.97
C VAL A 62 -1.33 4.30 4.50
N GLY A 63 -0.27 4.67 5.22
CA GLY A 63 -0.29 4.83 6.68
C GLY A 63 -1.23 5.91 7.21
N ASP A 64 -1.64 6.88 6.39
CA ASP A 64 -2.61 7.91 6.78
C ASP A 64 -4.07 7.40 6.67
N ILE A 65 -4.29 6.28 5.97
CA ILE A 65 -5.60 5.68 5.74
C ILE A 65 -5.79 4.44 6.63
N VAL A 66 -4.71 3.68 6.84
CA VAL A 66 -4.72 2.46 7.65
C VAL A 66 -4.71 2.80 9.14
N PRO A 67 -5.61 2.22 9.97
CA PRO A 67 -5.59 2.33 11.42
C PRO A 67 -4.23 1.99 12.05
N LEU A 68 -3.80 2.76 13.05
CA LEU A 68 -2.46 2.65 13.67
C LEU A 68 -2.17 1.26 14.25
N ASP A 69 -3.17 0.57 14.78
CA ASP A 69 -3.06 -0.78 15.34
C ASP A 69 -2.69 -1.84 14.28
N LEU A 70 -2.94 -1.56 13.00
CA LEU A 70 -2.57 -2.42 11.88
C LEU A 70 -1.18 -2.09 11.29
N HIS A 71 -0.57 -0.96 11.67
CA HIS A 71 0.75 -0.55 11.15
C HIS A 71 1.87 -1.56 11.38
N PRO A 72 1.99 -2.23 12.56
CA PRO A 72 3.05 -3.20 12.79
C PRO A 72 3.04 -4.38 11.79
N ARG A 73 1.88 -4.70 11.21
CA ARG A 73 1.75 -5.77 10.22
C ARG A 73 2.23 -5.38 8.83
N LEU A 74 2.03 -4.12 8.46
CA LEU A 74 2.45 -3.59 7.16
C LEU A 74 3.93 -3.20 7.15
N TRP A 75 4.42 -2.66 8.27
CA TRP A 75 5.78 -2.13 8.40
C TRP A 75 6.54 -2.83 9.52
N SER A 76 6.50 -4.17 9.54
CA SER A 76 7.34 -4.95 10.43
C SER A 76 8.83 -4.62 10.16
N PRO A 77 9.61 -4.20 11.18
CA PRO A 77 11.05 -3.92 11.02
C PRO A 77 11.88 -5.10 10.52
N SER A 78 11.31 -6.31 10.51
CA SER A 78 11.99 -7.58 10.21
C SER A 78 11.97 -7.97 8.73
N ALA A 79 11.37 -7.21 7.83
CA ALA A 79 11.54 -7.44 6.39
C ALA A 79 12.95 -6.99 5.99
N PRO A 80 13.86 -7.89 5.56
CA PRO A 80 15.15 -7.47 5.06
C PRO A 80 14.90 -6.65 3.80
N GLN A 81 15.16 -5.34 3.84
CA GLN A 81 15.44 -4.62 2.62
C GLN A 81 16.77 -5.18 2.13
N ASP A 82 16.74 -6.19 1.24
CA ASP A 82 17.95 -6.74 0.66
C ASP A 82 18.62 -5.65 -0.20
N PRO A 83 19.73 -5.04 0.25
CA PRO A 83 20.38 -3.96 -0.47
C PRO A 83 21.14 -4.48 -1.70
N ARG A 84 21.13 -5.79 -1.97
CA ARG A 84 21.81 -6.42 -3.12
C ARG A 84 20.90 -6.71 -4.31
N ALA A 85 19.61 -6.35 -4.26
CA ALA A 85 18.67 -6.61 -5.34
C ALA A 85 18.71 -5.59 -6.50
N TRP A 86 19.68 -4.67 -6.52
CA TRP A 86 19.95 -3.83 -7.69
C TRP A 86 21.29 -4.24 -8.32
N PRO A 87 21.33 -4.72 -9.57
CA PRO A 87 22.59 -4.73 -10.29
C PRO A 87 23.00 -3.28 -10.45
N SER A 88 24.09 -2.88 -9.79
CA SER A 88 24.81 -1.69 -10.22
C SER A 88 25.16 -1.90 -11.68
N ASP A 89 24.58 -1.08 -12.56
CA ASP A 89 25.22 -0.72 -13.82
C ASP A 89 26.66 -0.34 -13.45
N THR A 90 27.59 -1.27 -13.65
CA THR A 90 28.97 -0.89 -13.91
C THR A 90 28.98 -0.41 -15.33
N ASP A 91 28.97 0.91 -15.48
CA ASP A 91 29.57 1.61 -16.60
C ASP A 91 30.93 0.97 -16.91
N GLU A 92 30.97 0.04 -17.87
CA GLU A 92 32.19 -0.35 -18.57
C GLU A 92 32.03 0.12 -20.03
N GLU A 93 31.98 1.44 -20.20
CA GLU A 93 32.34 2.08 -21.46
C GLU A 93 33.73 2.70 -21.29
N THR A 94 34.62 2.37 -22.21
CA THR A 94 35.73 3.21 -22.75
C THR A 94 37.13 2.60 -22.62
N ASP A 95 37.58 2.09 -23.78
CA ASP A 95 38.91 2.36 -24.37
C ASP A 95 40.16 1.67 -23.77
N ARG A 96 40.62 0.64 -24.48
CA ARG A 96 42.06 0.37 -24.61
C ARG A 96 42.40 0.27 -26.09
N GLY A 97 43.16 1.25 -26.56
CA GLY A 97 43.89 1.21 -27.82
C GLY A 97 45.06 0.23 -27.84
#